data_AF-A0AA38SNV0-F1
#
_entry.id   AF-A0AA38SNV0-F1
#
_cell.length_a   1.000
_cell.length_b   1.000
_cell.length_c   1.000
_cell.angle_alpha   90.00
_cell.angle_beta   90.00
_cell.angle_gamma   90.00
#
_symmetry.space_group_name_H-M   'P 1'
#
loop_
_entity.id
_entity.type
_entity.pdbx_description
1 polymer ?
#
loop_
_entity_poly.entity_id
_entity_poly.type
_entity_poly.pdbx_seq_one_letter_code
_entity_poly.pdbx_strand_id
1 'polypeptide(L)'
;MKSGERAANIALAGLTLAPLVLKVDPNINVILTACLTVFVGCYRSVKPTPPSETMSNEHAMRFPLVGSAMLLSLFLLFKFLSKDLVNAVLTAYFFVLGILALSATLLPAIRRFLPTKWNEDVITWHFPRFRSLDVEFTRSQVVAAIPGTFFCVWYVAQKHWLANNILGLAFCIQGIEMLSLGSFKTGAILLTGLFVYDIFWVFFTPVMVSVAKSFDAPIKLLFPTRDAVRPFSMLGLGDIVIPGIFVALALRFDVSRGRTSHYFKSAFLGYAVGVILTIIVMNWFQAAQPALLYIVPAVIGFLAAHCIWNGEVKPVCFKQ
;
A
#
# COMPACT_ATOMS: atom_id res chain seq x y z
N MET A 1 17.55 -11.83 8.20
CA MET A 1 16.31 -11.22 7.65
C MET A 1 15.10 -11.37 8.58
N LYS A 2 14.70 -12.60 9.00
CA LYS A 2 13.49 -12.84 9.81
C LYS A 2 13.36 -12.09 11.15
N SER A 3 14.47 -11.70 11.79
CA SER A 3 14.43 -10.96 13.07
C SER A 3 14.03 -9.49 12.91
N GLY A 4 14.57 -8.81 11.88
CA GLY A 4 14.27 -7.40 11.61
C GLY A 4 12.82 -7.18 11.14
N GLU A 5 12.29 -8.10 10.34
CA GLU A 5 10.87 -8.09 9.94
C GLU A 5 9.93 -8.24 11.14
N ARG A 6 10.26 -9.12 12.11
CA ARG A 6 9.47 -9.29 13.33
C ARG A 6 9.50 -8.04 14.20
N ALA A 7 10.67 -7.45 14.39
CA ALA A 7 10.80 -6.20 15.12
C ALA A 7 9.97 -5.08 14.46
N ALA A 8 10.01 -4.98 13.13
CA ALA A 8 9.22 -4.00 12.38
C ALA A 8 7.70 -4.24 12.51
N ASN A 9 7.23 -5.49 12.46
CA ASN A 9 5.83 -5.83 12.67
C ASN A 9 5.36 -5.48 14.10
N ILE A 10 6.18 -5.76 15.11
CA ILE A 10 5.88 -5.40 16.51
C ILE A 10 5.85 -3.88 16.68
N ALA A 11 6.82 -3.18 16.08
CA ALA A 11 6.87 -1.72 16.11
C ALA A 11 5.64 -1.09 15.42
N LEU A 12 5.22 -1.64 14.26
CA LEU A 12 4.04 -1.18 13.54
C LEU A 12 2.76 -1.40 14.36
N ALA A 13 2.62 -2.57 15.00
CA ALA A 13 1.49 -2.85 15.88
C ALA A 13 1.48 -1.91 17.09
N GLY A 14 2.63 -1.71 17.74
CA GLY A 14 2.79 -0.79 18.86
C GLY A 14 2.44 0.64 18.49
N LEU A 15 2.91 1.12 17.33
CA LEU A 15 2.65 2.46 16.83
C LEU A 15 1.18 2.68 16.46
N THR A 16 0.52 1.65 15.92
CA THR A 16 -0.91 1.69 15.58
C THR A 16 -1.80 1.75 16.84
N LEU A 17 -1.38 1.07 17.91
CA LEU A 17 -2.10 1.04 19.19
C LEU A 17 -1.75 2.21 20.11
N ALA A 18 -0.56 2.82 19.97
CA ALA A 18 -0.08 3.87 20.85
C ALA A 18 -1.05 5.06 21.00
N PRO A 19 -1.73 5.56 19.94
CA PRO A 19 -2.70 6.65 20.06
C PRO A 19 -3.94 6.34 20.91
N LEU A 20 -4.19 5.07 21.26
CA LEU A 20 -5.26 4.69 22.19
C LEU A 20 -4.94 5.04 23.64
N VAL A 21 -3.65 5.06 23.99
CA VAL A 21 -3.18 5.19 25.38
C VAL A 21 -2.39 6.48 25.58
N LEU A 22 -1.65 6.92 24.56
CA LEU A 22 -0.72 8.05 24.61
C LEU A 22 -1.09 9.10 23.56
N LYS A 23 -0.83 10.36 23.88
CA LYS A 23 -0.95 11.47 22.93
C LYS A 23 0.29 11.51 22.04
N VAL A 24 0.26 10.75 20.94
CA VAL A 24 1.34 10.72 19.94
C VAL A 24 1.21 11.91 18.99
N ASP A 25 2.34 12.50 18.58
CA ASP A 25 2.36 13.51 17.52
C ASP A 25 1.87 12.90 16.19
N PRO A 26 0.82 13.45 15.55
CA PRO A 26 0.26 12.88 14.32
C PRO A 26 1.26 12.82 13.17
N ASN A 27 2.12 13.83 13.02
CA ASN A 27 3.09 13.91 11.92
C ASN A 27 4.14 12.82 12.05
N ILE A 28 4.66 12.62 13.27
CA ILE A 28 5.62 11.55 13.57
C ILE A 28 4.96 10.19 13.33
N ASN A 29 3.72 10.02 13.78
CA ASN A 29 3.00 8.76 13.62
C ASN A 29 2.78 8.41 12.14
N VAL A 30 2.39 9.39 11.32
CA VAL A 30 2.25 9.23 9.86
C VAL A 30 3.58 8.76 9.24
N ILE A 31 4.69 9.46 9.51
CA ILE A 31 6.01 9.14 8.93
C ILE A 31 6.44 7.73 9.32
N LEU A 32 6.39 7.42 10.62
CA LEU A 32 6.85 6.14 11.14
C LEU A 32 5.96 4.99 10.64
N THR A 33 4.64 5.17 10.64
CA THR A 33 3.69 4.16 10.15
C THR A 33 3.92 3.90 8.66
N ALA A 34 4.05 4.95 7.84
CA ALA A 34 4.29 4.83 6.41
C ALA A 34 5.62 4.11 6.11
N CYS A 35 6.71 4.51 6.77
CA CYS A 35 8.03 3.90 6.61
C CYS A 35 8.05 2.43 7.05
N LEU A 36 7.48 2.11 8.23
CA LEU A 36 7.42 0.74 8.73
C LEU A 36 6.56 -0.16 7.83
N THR A 37 5.46 0.36 7.31
CA THR A 37 4.58 -0.37 6.38
C THR A 37 5.29 -0.71 5.09
N VAL A 38 5.99 0.25 4.47
CA VAL A 38 6.81 0.00 3.28
C VAL A 38 7.92 -1.00 3.59
N PHE A 39 8.60 -0.85 4.72
CA PHE A 39 9.66 -1.77 5.13
C PHE A 39 9.14 -3.22 5.26
N VAL A 40 8.08 -3.43 6.04
CA VAL A 40 7.45 -4.75 6.22
C VAL A 40 6.97 -5.32 4.87
N GLY A 41 6.28 -4.50 4.06
CA GLY A 41 5.82 -4.90 2.74
C GLY A 41 6.97 -5.36 1.84
N CYS A 42 8.06 -4.58 1.77
CA CYS A 42 9.24 -4.91 0.97
C CYS A 42 9.84 -6.26 1.37
N TYR A 43 10.04 -6.52 2.66
CA TYR A 43 10.62 -7.80 3.10
C TYR A 43 9.69 -8.99 2.88
N ARG A 44 8.38 -8.84 3.07
CA ARG A 44 7.39 -9.89 2.75
C ARG A 44 7.28 -10.15 1.25
N SER A 45 7.58 -9.14 0.43
CA SER A 45 7.59 -9.24 -1.02
C SER A 45 8.70 -10.16 -1.56
N VAL A 46 9.76 -10.44 -0.78
CA VAL A 46 10.88 -11.30 -1.19
C VAL A 46 10.52 -12.76 -0.96
N LYS A 47 10.16 -13.47 -2.04
CA LYS A 47 9.80 -14.90 -2.02
C LYS A 47 10.88 -15.76 -2.70
N PRO A 48 11.00 -17.05 -2.35
CA PRO A 48 12.00 -17.94 -2.95
C PRO A 48 11.80 -18.14 -4.46
N THR A 49 10.56 -18.11 -4.91
CA THR A 49 10.21 -18.07 -6.33
C THR A 49 10.08 -16.62 -6.79
N PRO A 50 10.70 -16.22 -7.92
CA PRO A 50 10.51 -14.89 -8.46
C PRO A 50 9.02 -14.71 -8.78
N PRO A 51 8.36 -13.66 -8.26
CA PRO A 51 6.97 -13.41 -8.57
C PRO A 51 6.81 -13.17 -10.07
N SER A 52 5.75 -13.71 -10.67
CA SER A 52 5.39 -13.38 -12.05
C SER A 52 5.25 -11.86 -12.19
N GLU A 53 5.74 -11.30 -13.30
CA GLU A 53 5.63 -9.87 -13.58
C GLU A 53 4.13 -9.52 -13.67
N THR A 54 3.60 -8.84 -12.66
CA THR A 54 2.18 -8.47 -12.63
C THR A 54 1.92 -7.18 -13.42
N MET A 55 2.95 -6.33 -13.59
CA MET A 55 2.83 -5.06 -14.30
C MET A 55 3.90 -4.92 -15.39
N SER A 56 3.44 -4.96 -16.64
CA SER A 56 4.25 -4.66 -17.84
C SER A 56 4.35 -3.15 -18.08
N ASN A 57 5.24 -2.73 -19.01
CA ASN A 57 5.37 -1.32 -19.42
C ASN A 57 4.05 -0.73 -19.95
N GLU A 58 3.29 -1.49 -20.73
CA GLU A 58 2.02 -1.05 -21.29
C GLU A 58 0.97 -0.83 -20.18
N HIS A 59 0.94 -1.74 -19.19
CA HIS A 59 0.04 -1.61 -18.05
C HIS A 59 0.42 -0.41 -17.18
N ALA A 60 1.72 -0.18 -16.97
CA ALA A 60 2.23 0.97 -16.22
C ALA A 60 1.86 2.31 -16.86
N MET A 61 1.96 2.45 -18.19
CA MET A 61 1.56 3.67 -18.90
C MET A 61 0.06 3.94 -18.84
N ARG A 62 -0.77 2.89 -18.86
CA ARG A 62 -2.23 3.01 -18.78
C ARG A 62 -2.72 3.28 -17.36
N PHE A 63 -1.90 2.99 -16.34
CA PHE A 63 -2.31 3.07 -14.95
C PHE A 63 -2.87 4.45 -14.53
N PRO A 64 -2.23 5.59 -14.85
CA PRO A 64 -2.80 6.92 -14.57
C PRO A 64 -4.12 7.20 -15.28
N LEU A 65 -4.29 6.69 -16.51
CA LEU A 65 -5.51 6.87 -17.30
C LEU A 65 -6.66 6.05 -16.73
N VAL A 66 -6.40 4.79 -16.37
CA VAL A 66 -7.38 3.92 -15.71
C VAL A 66 -7.77 4.51 -14.34
N GLY A 67 -6.81 4.97 -13.55
CA GLY A 67 -7.07 5.67 -12.28
C GLY A 67 -7.95 6.91 -12.48
N SER A 68 -7.68 7.70 -13.51
CA SER A 68 -8.46 8.90 -13.87
C SER A 68 -9.90 8.55 -14.22
N ALA A 69 -10.09 7.52 -15.05
CA ALA A 69 -11.41 7.04 -15.42
C ALA A 69 -12.18 6.50 -14.20
N MET A 70 -11.50 5.75 -13.32
CA MET A 70 -12.11 5.23 -12.09
C MET A 70 -12.53 6.34 -11.13
N LEU A 71 -11.65 7.32 -10.89
CA LEU A 71 -11.91 8.45 -10.00
C LEU A 71 -13.04 9.33 -10.52
N LEU A 72 -13.05 9.61 -11.83
CA LEU A 72 -14.13 10.35 -12.47
C LEU A 72 -15.46 9.58 -12.40
N SER A 73 -15.43 8.27 -12.67
CA SER A 73 -16.63 7.42 -12.58
C SER A 73 -17.21 7.43 -11.18
N LEU A 74 -16.36 7.29 -10.15
CA LEU A 74 -16.76 7.33 -8.75
C LEU A 74 -17.33 8.71 -8.36
N PHE A 75 -16.74 9.79 -8.87
CA PHE A 75 -17.28 11.13 -8.68
C PHE A 75 -18.68 11.28 -9.30
N LEU A 76 -18.89 10.79 -10.53
CA LEU A 76 -20.19 10.80 -11.17
C LEU A 76 -21.19 9.94 -10.38
N LEU A 77 -20.79 8.78 -9.86
CA LEU A 77 -21.63 7.96 -8.99
C LEU A 77 -22.10 8.72 -7.74
N PHE A 78 -21.19 9.41 -7.03
CA PHE A 78 -21.57 10.25 -5.89
C PHE A 78 -22.41 11.47 -6.26
N LYS A 79 -22.33 11.93 -7.52
CA LYS A 79 -23.12 13.05 -8.02
C LYS A 79 -24.55 12.64 -8.40
N PHE A 80 -24.73 11.44 -8.93
CA PHE A 80 -26.03 10.98 -9.48
C PHE A 80 -26.77 9.98 -8.58
N LEU A 81 -26.09 9.27 -7.68
CA LEU A 81 -26.69 8.30 -6.76
C LEU A 81 -26.62 8.81 -5.31
N SER A 82 -27.45 8.24 -4.43
CA SER A 82 -27.39 8.54 -3.00
C SER A 82 -26.05 8.07 -2.41
N LYS A 83 -25.46 8.91 -1.55
CA LYS A 83 -24.18 8.62 -0.89
C LYS A 83 -24.22 7.32 -0.11
N ASP A 84 -25.36 7.02 0.54
CA ASP A 84 -25.54 5.81 1.34
C ASP A 84 -25.51 4.55 0.48
N LEU A 85 -26.11 4.58 -0.71
CA LEU A 85 -26.08 3.45 -1.63
C LEU A 85 -24.66 3.19 -2.13
N VAL A 86 -23.96 4.24 -2.56
CA VAL A 86 -22.58 4.13 -3.05
C VAL A 86 -21.67 3.63 -1.93
N ASN A 87 -21.75 4.21 -0.72
CA ASN A 87 -20.95 3.78 0.42
C ASN A 87 -21.33 2.37 0.91
N ALA A 88 -22.58 1.93 0.80
CA ALA A 88 -22.98 0.57 1.13
C ALA A 88 -22.33 -0.45 0.18
N VAL A 89 -22.37 -0.20 -1.13
CA VAL A 89 -21.72 -1.06 -2.14
C VAL A 89 -20.21 -1.10 -1.93
N LEU A 90 -19.59 0.05 -1.69
CA LEU A 90 -18.16 0.13 -1.40
C LEU A 90 -17.79 -0.59 -0.10
N THR A 91 -18.58 -0.42 0.96
CA THR A 91 -18.36 -1.12 2.23
C THR A 91 -18.43 -2.62 2.04
N ALA A 92 -19.40 -3.14 1.27
CA ALA A 92 -19.48 -4.56 0.95
C ALA A 92 -18.26 -5.04 0.15
N TYR A 93 -17.79 -4.25 -0.82
CA TYR A 93 -16.57 -4.55 -1.58
C TYR A 93 -15.32 -4.61 -0.69
N PHE A 94 -15.11 -3.58 0.14
CA PHE A 94 -13.98 -3.52 1.08
C PHE A 94 -14.08 -4.52 2.22
N PHE A 95 -15.28 -5.00 2.56
CA PHE A 95 -15.47 -6.08 3.51
C PHE A 95 -14.87 -7.39 2.98
N VAL A 96 -15.20 -7.78 1.75
CA VAL A 96 -14.66 -8.99 1.13
C VAL A 96 -13.15 -8.89 0.95
N LEU A 97 -12.67 -7.77 0.38
CA LEU A 97 -11.23 -7.55 0.24
C LEU A 97 -10.53 -7.50 1.59
N GLY A 98 -11.15 -6.93 2.62
CA GLY A 98 -10.61 -6.82 3.96
C GLY A 98 -10.36 -8.19 4.59
N ILE A 99 -11.31 -9.13 4.44
CA ILE A 99 -11.13 -10.51 4.91
C ILE A 99 -9.94 -11.17 4.20
N LEU A 100 -9.84 -11.02 2.87
CA LEU A 100 -8.72 -11.58 2.10
C LEU A 100 -7.37 -10.97 2.50
N ALA A 101 -7.29 -9.64 2.63
CA ALA A 101 -6.06 -8.95 2.99
C ALA A 101 -5.63 -9.26 4.43
N LEU A 102 -6.56 -9.26 5.39
CA LEU A 102 -6.27 -9.58 6.78
C LEU A 102 -5.85 -11.04 6.95
N SER A 103 -6.58 -11.97 6.32
CA SER A 103 -6.23 -13.39 6.37
C SER A 103 -4.85 -13.65 5.79
N ALA A 104 -4.50 -13.07 4.64
CA ALA A 104 -3.17 -13.17 4.04
C ALA A 104 -2.07 -12.52 4.90
N THR A 105 -2.38 -11.39 5.56
CA THR A 105 -1.45 -10.73 6.47
C THR A 105 -1.20 -11.55 7.75
N LEU A 106 -2.23 -12.18 8.31
CA LEU A 106 -2.15 -13.02 9.51
C LEU A 106 -1.60 -14.43 9.23
N LEU A 107 -1.68 -14.89 7.98
CA LEU A 107 -1.36 -16.26 7.59
C LEU A 107 0.04 -16.72 8.06
N PRO A 108 1.14 -15.95 7.89
CA PRO A 108 2.46 -16.41 8.36
C PRO A 108 2.57 -16.56 9.88
N ALA A 109 1.77 -15.83 10.66
CA ALA A 109 1.71 -15.98 12.11
C ALA A 109 0.90 -17.22 12.51
N ILE A 110 -0.24 -17.45 11.88
CA ILE A 110 -1.14 -18.58 12.16
C ILE A 110 -0.53 -19.91 11.69
N ARG A 111 0.15 -19.94 10.53
CA ARG A 111 0.77 -21.15 9.96
C ARG A 111 1.76 -21.82 10.89
N ARG A 112 2.36 -21.10 11.85
CA ARG A 112 3.27 -21.65 12.86
C ARG A 112 2.57 -22.61 13.83
N PHE A 113 1.28 -22.40 14.06
CA PHE A 113 0.48 -23.16 15.01
C PHE A 113 -0.41 -24.21 14.34
N LEU A 114 -0.44 -24.25 13.00
CA LEU A 114 -1.25 -25.18 12.23
C LEU A 114 -0.44 -26.42 11.80
N PRO A 115 -1.08 -27.61 11.66
CA PRO A 115 -0.44 -28.80 11.11
C PRO A 115 0.10 -28.57 9.70
N THR A 116 1.30 -29.09 9.39
CA THR A 116 1.99 -28.88 8.11
C THR A 116 1.15 -29.30 6.90
N LYS A 117 0.36 -30.38 7.04
CA LYS A 117 -0.57 -30.88 6.00
C LYS A 117 -1.59 -29.83 5.53
N TRP A 118 -2.03 -28.94 6.43
CA TRP A 118 -3.00 -27.89 6.10
C TRP A 118 -2.39 -26.71 5.33
N ASN A 119 -1.07 -26.69 5.16
CA ASN A 119 -0.37 -25.69 4.36
C ASN A 119 -0.06 -26.18 2.93
N GLU A 120 -0.08 -27.49 2.70
CA GLU A 120 0.32 -28.13 1.45
C GLU A 120 -0.87 -28.54 0.58
N ASP A 121 -2.03 -28.82 1.19
CA ASP A 121 -3.27 -29.15 0.47
C ASP A 121 -3.88 -27.89 -0.19
N VAL A 122 -3.53 -27.64 -1.46
CA VAL A 122 -4.20 -26.63 -2.30
C VAL A 122 -5.51 -27.21 -2.81
N ILE A 123 -6.63 -26.61 -2.42
CA ILE A 123 -7.96 -26.93 -2.94
C ILE A 123 -8.20 -26.01 -4.13
N THR A 124 -8.16 -26.56 -5.35
CA THR A 124 -8.49 -25.86 -6.59
C THR A 124 -9.98 -25.96 -6.84
N TRP A 125 -10.69 -24.84 -6.71
CA TRP A 125 -12.10 -24.79 -7.06
C TRP A 125 -12.27 -24.22 -8.47
N HIS A 126 -12.73 -25.08 -9.39
CA HIS A 126 -12.99 -24.72 -10.78
C HIS A 126 -14.46 -24.31 -10.92
N PHE A 127 -14.71 -23.07 -11.34
CA PHE A 127 -16.07 -22.63 -11.67
C PHE A 127 -16.43 -23.03 -13.11
N PRO A 128 -17.39 -23.94 -13.34
CA PRO A 128 -17.72 -24.42 -14.68
C PRO A 128 -18.30 -23.34 -15.62
N ARG A 129 -18.70 -22.18 -15.10
CA ARG A 129 -19.30 -21.07 -15.88
C ARG A 129 -18.30 -19.95 -16.24
N PHE A 130 -17.20 -19.81 -15.50
CA PHE A 130 -16.20 -18.75 -15.71
C PHE A 130 -14.82 -19.38 -15.85
N ARG A 131 -14.45 -19.67 -17.11
CA ARG A 131 -13.26 -20.43 -17.52
C ARG A 131 -11.90 -19.75 -17.21
N SER A 132 -11.91 -18.64 -16.48
CA SER A 132 -10.73 -17.81 -16.16
C SER A 132 -10.61 -17.47 -14.67
N LEU A 133 -11.44 -18.06 -13.81
CA LEU A 133 -11.43 -17.85 -12.37
C LEU A 133 -11.17 -19.18 -11.65
N ASP A 134 -9.95 -19.67 -11.77
CA ASP A 134 -9.47 -20.75 -10.91
C ASP A 134 -9.10 -20.11 -9.57
N VAL A 135 -9.82 -20.50 -8.51
CA VAL A 135 -9.54 -19.98 -7.18
C VAL A 135 -8.87 -21.07 -6.34
N GLU A 136 -7.59 -20.86 -6.08
CA GLU A 136 -6.77 -21.72 -5.24
C GLU A 136 -6.89 -21.30 -3.78
N PHE A 137 -7.44 -22.16 -2.94
CA PHE A 137 -7.51 -21.93 -1.50
C PHE A 137 -6.80 -23.02 -0.71
N THR A 138 -5.99 -22.62 0.25
CA THR A 138 -5.40 -23.56 1.22
C THR A 138 -6.30 -23.65 2.46
N ARG A 139 -6.40 -24.82 3.11
CA ARG A 139 -7.12 -24.96 4.40
C ARG A 139 -6.66 -23.96 5.46
N SER A 140 -5.36 -23.64 5.49
CA SER A 140 -4.80 -22.60 6.37
C SER A 140 -5.35 -21.19 6.10
N GLN A 141 -5.70 -20.85 4.86
CA GLN A 141 -6.33 -19.55 4.53
C GLN A 141 -7.77 -19.47 5.05
N VAL A 142 -8.52 -20.58 4.98
CA VAL A 142 -9.88 -20.65 5.55
C VAL A 142 -9.85 -20.41 7.06
N VAL A 143 -8.92 -21.05 7.77
CA VAL A 143 -8.75 -20.83 9.21
C VAL A 143 -8.31 -19.39 9.52
N ALA A 144 -7.42 -18.82 8.71
CA ALA A 144 -6.99 -17.43 8.85
C ALA A 144 -8.10 -16.41 8.52
N ALA A 145 -9.08 -16.79 7.70
CA ALA A 145 -10.22 -15.95 7.35
C ALA A 145 -11.22 -15.79 8.50
N ILE A 146 -11.36 -16.77 9.39
CA ILE A 146 -12.29 -16.71 10.54
C ILE A 146 -12.07 -15.45 11.40
N PRO A 147 -10.87 -15.19 11.98
CA PRO A 147 -10.63 -13.97 12.74
C PRO A 147 -10.74 -12.70 11.88
N GLY A 148 -10.37 -12.77 10.59
CA GLY A 148 -10.52 -11.67 9.64
C GLY A 148 -11.98 -11.26 9.43
N THR A 149 -12.90 -12.23 9.35
CA THR A 149 -14.35 -12.01 9.23
C THR A 149 -14.91 -11.34 10.48
N PHE A 150 -14.59 -11.84 11.67
CA PHE A 150 -15.02 -11.19 12.92
C PHE A 150 -14.53 -9.75 13.03
N PHE A 151 -13.28 -9.50 12.62
CA PHE A 151 -12.72 -8.16 12.60
C PHE A 151 -13.42 -7.23 11.60
N CYS A 152 -13.72 -7.72 10.39
CA CYS A 152 -14.45 -6.93 9.39
C CYS A 152 -15.90 -6.65 9.82
N VAL A 153 -16.56 -7.58 10.52
CA VAL A 153 -17.89 -7.35 11.09
C VAL A 153 -17.83 -6.24 12.15
N TRP A 154 -16.81 -6.27 13.02
CA TRP A 154 -16.58 -5.20 14.00
C TRP A 154 -16.33 -3.84 13.32
N TYR A 155 -15.55 -3.83 12.23
CA TYR A 155 -15.33 -2.63 11.42
C TYR A 155 -16.65 -2.07 10.86
N VAL A 156 -17.50 -2.90 10.25
CA VAL A 156 -18.78 -2.44 9.68
C VAL A 156 -19.72 -1.91 10.76
N ALA A 157 -19.73 -2.53 11.94
CA ALA A 157 -20.60 -2.13 13.05
C ALA A 157 -20.17 -0.81 13.72
N GLN A 158 -18.86 -0.60 13.92
CA GLN A 158 -18.34 0.53 14.72
C GLN A 158 -17.68 1.63 13.88
N LYS A 159 -17.23 1.32 12.66
CA LYS A 159 -16.40 2.18 11.80
C LYS A 159 -15.27 2.89 12.55
N HIS A 160 -14.69 2.20 13.53
CA HIS A 160 -13.69 2.77 14.41
C HIS A 160 -12.40 3.06 13.62
N TRP A 161 -11.76 4.21 13.87
CA TRP A 161 -10.54 4.64 13.14
C TRP A 161 -9.41 3.60 13.24
N LEU A 162 -9.30 2.90 14.39
CA LEU A 162 -8.32 1.83 14.57
C LEU A 162 -8.58 0.64 13.62
N ALA A 163 -9.85 0.25 13.49
CA ALA A 163 -10.25 -0.84 12.61
C ALA A 163 -9.96 -0.49 11.14
N ASN A 164 -10.28 0.75 10.77
CA ASN A 164 -9.95 1.33 9.48
C ASN A 164 -8.43 1.28 9.20
N ASN A 165 -7.60 1.68 10.16
CA ASN A 165 -6.15 1.70 9.99
C ASN A 165 -5.57 0.29 9.88
N ILE A 166 -6.04 -0.67 10.70
CA ILE A 166 -5.58 -2.06 10.62
C ILE A 166 -5.92 -2.66 9.25
N LEU A 167 -7.12 -2.41 8.73
CA LEU A 167 -7.50 -2.81 7.36
C LEU A 167 -6.64 -2.12 6.30
N GLY A 168 -6.44 -0.80 6.42
CA GLY A 168 -5.60 -0.03 5.51
C GLY A 168 -4.15 -0.54 5.47
N LEU A 169 -3.56 -0.81 6.63
CA LEU A 169 -2.22 -1.38 6.74
C LEU A 169 -2.13 -2.78 6.11
N ALA A 170 -3.14 -3.62 6.32
CA ALA A 170 -3.21 -4.93 5.68
C ALA A 170 -3.28 -4.79 4.14
N PHE A 171 -4.09 -3.85 3.62
CA PHE A 171 -4.12 -3.55 2.18
C PHE A 171 -2.77 -3.03 1.67
N CYS A 172 -2.07 -2.18 2.43
CA CYS A 172 -0.76 -1.69 2.03
C CYS A 172 0.28 -2.81 1.95
N ILE A 173 0.37 -3.63 3.00
CA ILE A 173 1.33 -4.74 3.05
C ILE A 173 1.02 -5.74 1.93
N GLN A 174 -0.24 -6.12 1.75
CA GLN A 174 -0.64 -7.06 0.70
C GLN A 174 -0.44 -6.48 -0.70
N GLY A 175 -0.70 -5.18 -0.90
CA GLY A 175 -0.46 -4.48 -2.14
C GLY A 175 1.01 -4.50 -2.56
N ILE A 176 1.92 -4.18 -1.63
CA ILE A 176 3.37 -4.22 -1.88
C ILE A 176 3.87 -5.67 -2.07
N GLU A 177 3.28 -6.63 -1.35
CA GLU A 177 3.66 -8.04 -1.45
C GLU A 177 3.27 -8.65 -2.82
N MET A 178 2.04 -8.39 -3.28
CA MET A 178 1.48 -8.98 -4.49
C MET A 178 1.90 -8.29 -5.77
N LEU A 179 1.95 -6.95 -5.77
CA LEU A 179 2.29 -6.20 -6.98
C LEU A 179 3.80 -6.27 -7.20
N SER A 180 4.20 -6.75 -8.38
CA SER A 180 5.58 -6.85 -8.80
C SER A 180 5.79 -6.13 -10.13
N LEU A 181 6.77 -5.23 -10.13
CA LEU A 181 7.28 -4.59 -11.34
C LEU A 181 8.37 -5.47 -11.95
N GLY A 182 8.35 -5.65 -13.27
CA GLY A 182 9.38 -6.47 -13.93
C GLY A 182 10.69 -5.74 -14.24
N SER A 183 10.73 -4.40 -14.11
CA SER A 183 11.96 -3.63 -14.31
C SER A 183 11.90 -2.25 -13.66
N PHE A 184 13.08 -1.67 -13.37
CA PHE A 184 13.18 -0.29 -12.88
C PHE A 184 12.64 0.72 -13.90
N LYS A 185 12.76 0.43 -15.20
CA LYS A 185 12.16 1.24 -16.28
C LYS A 185 10.64 1.28 -16.16
N THR A 186 10.00 0.12 -15.99
CA THR A 186 8.55 0.01 -15.77
C THR A 186 8.13 0.82 -14.54
N GLY A 187 8.90 0.69 -13.45
CA GLY A 187 8.68 1.43 -12.22
C GLY A 187 8.81 2.96 -12.38
N ALA A 188 9.84 3.43 -13.09
CA ALA A 188 10.03 4.84 -13.37
C ALA A 188 8.89 5.42 -14.23
N ILE A 189 8.42 4.67 -15.23
CA ILE A 189 7.27 5.06 -16.06
C ILE A 189 6.01 5.18 -15.20
N LEU A 190 5.73 4.17 -14.36
CA LEU A 190 4.56 4.18 -13.47
C LEU A 190 4.60 5.38 -12.51
N LEU A 191 5.72 5.59 -11.82
CA LEU A 191 5.87 6.66 -10.84
C LEU A 191 5.81 8.05 -11.50
N THR A 192 6.43 8.23 -12.66
CA THR A 192 6.37 9.50 -13.40
C THR A 192 4.96 9.79 -13.91
N GLY A 193 4.25 8.77 -14.40
CA GLY A 193 2.83 8.91 -14.79
C GLY A 193 1.95 9.30 -13.61
N LEU A 194 2.18 8.68 -12.44
CA LEU A 194 1.42 8.98 -11.23
C LEU A 194 1.78 10.32 -10.58
N PHE A 195 3.01 10.79 -10.77
CA PHE A 195 3.42 12.15 -10.40
C PHE A 195 2.57 13.20 -11.14
N VAL A 196 2.41 13.05 -12.46
CA VAL A 196 1.59 13.98 -13.26
C VAL A 196 0.12 13.86 -12.89
N TYR A 197 -0.36 12.63 -12.69
CA TYR A 197 -1.73 12.35 -12.25
C TYR A 197 -2.08 13.06 -10.94
N ASP A 198 -1.24 12.95 -9.93
CA ASP A 198 -1.51 13.50 -8.60
C ASP A 198 -1.55 15.03 -8.64
N ILE A 199 -0.61 15.66 -9.37
CA ILE A 199 -0.61 17.11 -9.61
C ILE A 199 -1.91 17.55 -10.29
N PHE A 200 -2.31 16.87 -11.37
CA PHE A 200 -3.52 17.21 -12.12
C PHE A 200 -4.77 17.13 -11.25
N TRP A 201 -5.01 15.99 -10.58
CA TRP A 201 -6.24 15.76 -9.84
C TRP A 201 -6.32 16.51 -8.51
N VAL A 202 -5.19 16.81 -7.86
CA VAL A 202 -5.17 17.57 -6.60
C VAL A 202 -5.28 19.08 -6.85
N PHE A 203 -4.52 19.64 -7.79
CA PHE A 203 -4.46 21.11 -7.97
C PHE A 203 -5.46 21.66 -8.98
N PHE A 204 -5.73 20.94 -10.07
CA PHE A 204 -6.49 21.50 -11.19
C PHE A 204 -7.98 21.12 -11.16
N THR A 205 -8.39 20.18 -10.31
CA THR A 205 -9.79 19.71 -10.26
C THR A 205 -10.33 19.57 -8.83
N PRO A 206 -11.62 19.85 -8.59
CA PRO A 206 -12.24 19.62 -7.27
C PRO A 206 -12.62 18.14 -7.02
N VAL A 207 -12.39 17.26 -8.00
CA VAL A 207 -12.94 15.90 -8.02
C VAL A 207 -12.31 15.03 -6.93
N MET A 208 -10.98 15.07 -6.78
CA MET A 208 -10.28 14.26 -5.78
C MET A 208 -10.72 14.59 -4.35
N VAL A 209 -10.87 15.88 -4.04
CA VAL A 209 -11.33 16.33 -2.72
C VAL A 209 -12.80 15.96 -2.49
N SER A 210 -13.65 16.08 -3.51
CA SER A 210 -15.06 15.71 -3.42
C SER A 210 -15.25 14.21 -3.16
N VAL A 211 -14.49 13.36 -3.85
CA VAL A 211 -14.50 11.91 -3.64
C VAL A 211 -13.95 11.59 -2.25
N ALA A 212 -12.80 12.15 -1.86
CA ALA A 212 -12.18 11.89 -0.56
C ALA A 212 -13.05 12.27 0.66
N LYS A 213 -13.95 13.24 0.49
CA LYS A 213 -14.93 13.65 1.52
C LYS A 213 -16.23 12.82 1.50
N SER A 214 -16.63 12.30 0.35
CA SER A 214 -17.88 11.53 0.21
C SER A 214 -17.71 10.04 0.47
N PHE A 215 -16.46 9.57 0.36
CA PHE A 215 -16.07 8.18 0.46
C PHE A 215 -15.77 7.78 1.92
N ASP A 216 -16.52 6.79 2.43
CA ASP A 216 -16.41 6.29 3.81
C ASP A 216 -16.05 4.79 3.85
N ALA A 217 -14.81 4.47 3.47
CA ALA A 217 -14.23 3.13 3.55
C ALA A 217 -12.69 3.20 3.73
N PRO A 218 -12.02 2.06 3.99
CA PRO A 218 -10.60 2.02 4.39
C PRO A 218 -9.65 2.22 3.21
N ILE A 219 -9.68 3.41 2.61
CA ILE A 219 -8.79 3.87 1.52
C ILE A 219 -7.71 4.84 2.04
N LYS A 220 -7.78 5.22 3.32
CA LYS A 220 -6.85 6.16 3.96
C LYS A 220 -6.57 5.73 5.39
N LEU A 221 -5.36 6.01 5.87
CA LEU A 221 -5.03 5.91 7.29
C LEU A 221 -5.45 7.21 8.00
N LEU A 222 -6.06 7.06 9.16
CA LEU A 222 -6.60 8.14 9.99
C LEU A 222 -5.80 8.24 11.28
N PHE A 223 -5.13 9.36 11.50
CA PHE A 223 -4.34 9.61 12.71
C PHE A 223 -5.01 10.70 13.55
N PRO A 224 -5.48 10.41 14.77
CA PRO A 224 -6.15 11.41 15.60
C PRO A 224 -5.21 12.58 15.91
N THR A 225 -5.69 13.80 15.75
CA THR A 225 -4.93 15.04 15.99
C THR A 225 -5.40 15.75 17.25
N ARG A 226 -4.68 16.81 17.64
CA ARG A 226 -5.05 17.69 18.75
C ARG A 226 -6.03 18.80 18.35
N ASP A 227 -6.34 18.92 17.07
CA ASP A 227 -7.15 20.00 16.53
C ASP A 227 -8.61 19.57 16.40
N ALA A 228 -9.52 20.30 17.05
CA ALA A 228 -10.96 20.04 17.00
C ALA A 228 -11.57 20.29 15.60
N VAL A 229 -10.93 21.13 14.78
CA VAL A 229 -11.41 21.46 13.42
C VAL A 229 -11.01 20.40 12.40
N ARG A 230 -9.84 19.78 12.58
CA ARG A 230 -9.31 18.71 11.72
C ARG A 230 -8.93 17.49 12.57
N PRO A 231 -9.91 16.74 13.09
CA PRO A 231 -9.67 15.71 14.11
C PRO A 231 -8.79 14.55 13.65
N PHE A 232 -8.58 14.39 12.34
CA PHE A 232 -7.73 13.35 11.77
C PHE A 232 -6.77 13.92 10.71
N SER A 233 -5.50 13.53 10.82
CA SER A 233 -4.55 13.60 9.72
C SER A 233 -4.74 12.37 8.85
N MET A 234 -4.70 12.55 7.53
CA MET A 234 -5.02 11.51 6.55
C MET A 234 -3.81 11.22 5.67
N LEU A 235 -3.52 9.94 5.47
CA LEU A 235 -2.53 9.48 4.49
C LEU A 235 -3.19 8.51 3.52
N GLY A 236 -3.04 8.75 2.22
CA GLY A 236 -3.58 7.88 1.18
C GLY A 236 -2.82 6.55 1.13
N LEU A 237 -3.53 5.42 1.01
CA LEU A 237 -2.86 4.13 0.87
C LEU A 237 -2.03 4.04 -0.42
N GLY A 238 -2.44 4.76 -1.47
CA GLY A 238 -1.71 4.85 -2.74
C GLY A 238 -0.31 5.46 -2.57
N ASP A 239 -0.16 6.43 -1.67
CA ASP A 239 1.12 7.12 -1.42
C ASP A 239 2.13 6.22 -0.70
N ILE A 240 1.64 5.17 -0.03
CA ILE A 240 2.46 4.14 0.61
C ILE A 240 2.75 3.01 -0.38
N VAL A 241 1.70 2.48 -1.01
CA VAL A 241 1.78 1.29 -1.86
C VAL A 241 2.58 1.57 -3.12
N ILE A 242 2.25 2.63 -3.86
CA ILE A 242 2.83 2.87 -5.19
C ILE A 242 4.36 3.06 -5.10
N PRO A 243 4.90 3.96 -4.26
CA PRO A 243 6.34 4.06 -4.09
C PRO A 243 6.92 2.81 -3.42
N GLY A 244 6.17 2.18 -2.50
CA GLY A 244 6.57 0.95 -1.83
C GLY A 244 6.84 -0.22 -2.77
N ILE A 245 6.08 -0.37 -3.86
CA ILE A 245 6.34 -1.42 -4.87
C ILE A 245 7.68 -1.17 -5.59
N PHE A 246 8.04 0.10 -5.84
CA PHE A 246 9.34 0.45 -6.42
C PHE A 246 10.50 0.20 -5.45
N VAL A 247 10.33 0.53 -4.17
CA VAL A 247 11.31 0.22 -3.13
C VAL A 247 11.45 -1.31 -2.95
N ALA A 248 10.36 -2.06 -3.04
CA ALA A 248 10.37 -3.52 -3.00
C ALA A 248 11.12 -4.13 -4.19
N LEU A 249 10.97 -3.55 -5.39
CA LEU A 249 11.77 -3.92 -6.57
C LEU A 249 13.28 -3.73 -6.30
N ALA A 250 13.67 -2.61 -5.67
CA ALA A 250 15.06 -2.37 -5.31
C ALA A 250 15.62 -3.44 -4.36
N LEU A 251 14.82 -3.85 -3.37
CA LEU A 251 15.20 -4.94 -2.45
C LEU A 251 15.31 -6.30 -3.16
N ARG A 252 14.34 -6.63 -4.02
CA ARG A 252 14.37 -7.88 -4.81
C ARG A 252 15.60 -7.92 -5.73
N PHE A 253 15.99 -6.78 -6.30
CA PHE A 253 17.18 -6.67 -7.14
C PHE A 253 18.49 -6.82 -6.36
N ASP A 254 18.59 -6.24 -5.15
CA ASP A 254 19.73 -6.47 -4.24
C ASP A 254 19.87 -7.97 -3.92
N VAL A 255 18.76 -8.62 -3.56
CA VAL A 255 18.72 -10.05 -3.21
C VAL A 255 19.08 -10.93 -4.41
N SER A 256 18.58 -10.64 -5.61
CA SER A 256 18.89 -11.43 -6.82
C SER A 256 20.36 -11.35 -7.22
N ARG A 257 21.06 -10.26 -6.86
CA ARG A 257 22.50 -10.08 -7.09
C ARG A 257 23.37 -10.60 -5.94
N GLY A 258 22.76 -11.15 -4.87
CA GLY A 258 23.47 -11.60 -3.67
C GLY A 258 24.19 -10.48 -2.93
N ARG A 259 23.80 -9.21 -3.14
CA ARG A 259 24.44 -8.05 -2.54
C ARG A 259 23.78 -7.64 -1.23
N THR A 260 24.54 -6.96 -0.39
CA THR A 260 24.01 -6.18 0.74
C THR A 260 23.00 -5.16 0.22
N SER A 261 21.93 -4.90 0.96
CA SER A 261 20.75 -4.12 0.52
C SER A 261 21.02 -2.62 0.25
N HIS A 262 21.85 -2.31 -0.74
CA HIS A 262 22.31 -0.96 -1.05
C HIS A 262 21.27 -0.17 -1.85
N TYR A 263 20.71 -0.75 -2.91
CA TYR A 263 19.67 -0.08 -3.69
C TYR A 263 18.40 0.12 -2.86
N PHE A 264 18.04 -0.88 -2.05
CA PHE A 264 16.94 -0.78 -1.11
C PHE A 264 17.15 0.35 -0.11
N LYS A 265 18.31 0.44 0.54
CA LYS A 265 18.60 1.52 1.50
C LYS A 265 18.50 2.90 0.86
N SER A 266 19.01 3.05 -0.36
CA SER A 266 18.92 4.33 -1.09
C SER A 266 17.46 4.68 -1.43
N ALA A 267 16.71 3.76 -2.04
CA ALA A 267 15.31 3.97 -2.41
C ALA A 267 14.41 4.19 -1.17
N PHE A 268 14.64 3.45 -0.09
CA PHE A 268 13.92 3.60 1.18
C PHE A 268 14.22 4.93 1.86
N LEU A 269 15.48 5.40 1.82
CA LEU A 269 15.85 6.73 2.31
C LEU A 269 15.16 7.82 1.48
N GLY A 270 15.14 7.69 0.16
CA GLY A 270 14.40 8.59 -0.72
C GLY A 270 12.90 8.64 -0.39
N TYR A 271 12.29 7.48 -0.10
CA TYR A 271 10.89 7.43 0.34
C TYR A 271 10.67 8.16 1.67
N ALA A 272 11.51 7.90 2.68
CA ALA A 272 11.41 8.55 3.99
C ALA A 272 11.58 10.07 3.89
N VAL A 273 12.57 10.55 3.12
CA VAL A 273 12.78 11.98 2.85
C VAL A 273 11.58 12.57 2.13
N GLY A 274 11.03 11.88 1.12
CA GLY A 274 9.83 12.30 0.40
C GLY A 274 8.63 12.50 1.33
N VAL A 275 8.33 11.54 2.20
CA VAL A 275 7.22 11.61 3.18
C VAL A 275 7.46 12.70 4.24
N ILE A 276 8.71 12.96 4.63
CA ILE A 276 9.01 14.08 5.53
C ILE A 276 8.74 15.42 4.82
N LEU A 277 9.20 15.55 3.57
CA LEU A 277 8.99 16.76 2.77
C LEU A 277 7.51 17.05 2.52
N THR A 278 6.69 16.02 2.21
CA THR A 278 5.24 16.21 2.04
C THR A 278 4.62 16.86 3.28
N ILE A 279 4.96 16.35 4.47
CA ILE A 279 4.42 16.85 5.74
C ILE A 279 4.92 18.26 6.04
N ILE A 280 6.20 18.55 5.83
CA ILE A 280 6.76 19.90 6.03
C ILE A 280 6.00 20.91 5.15
N VAL A 281 5.82 20.59 3.88
CA VAL A 281 5.15 21.49 2.93
C VAL A 281 3.66 21.62 3.23
N MET A 282 2.98 20.51 3.56
CA MET A 282 1.57 20.56 4.00
C MET A 282 1.38 21.45 5.24
N ASN A 283 2.29 21.37 6.21
CA ASN A 283 2.24 22.20 7.42
C ASN A 283 2.57 23.68 7.12
N TRP A 284 3.42 23.96 6.14
CA TRP A 284 3.71 25.35 5.75
C TRP A 284 2.53 26.00 5.04
N PHE A 285 1.94 25.32 4.05
CA PHE A 285 0.89 25.86 3.21
C PHE A 285 -0.53 25.67 3.78
N GLN A 286 -0.69 24.87 4.83
CA GLN A 286 -1.97 24.57 5.50
C GLN A 286 -3.07 24.02 4.57
N ALA A 287 -2.65 23.51 3.40
CA ALA A 287 -3.48 22.99 2.33
C ALA A 287 -3.07 21.56 1.98
N ALA A 288 -4.01 20.79 1.42
CA ALA A 288 -3.71 19.46 0.89
C ALA A 288 -2.73 19.59 -0.29
N GLN A 289 -1.68 18.77 -0.28
CA GLN A 289 -0.66 18.74 -1.31
C GLN A 289 -0.65 17.35 -1.95
N PRO A 290 -0.36 17.24 -3.27
CA PRO A 290 -0.11 15.95 -3.90
C PRO A 290 1.13 15.31 -3.27
N ALA A 291 0.97 14.15 -2.65
CA ALA A 291 2.07 13.50 -1.92
C ALA A 291 3.13 12.96 -2.89
N LEU A 292 2.70 12.43 -4.05
CA LEU A 292 3.60 11.87 -5.05
C LEU A 292 4.50 12.92 -5.70
N LEU A 293 4.11 14.21 -5.65
CA LEU A 293 4.94 15.34 -6.09
C LEU A 293 6.31 15.35 -5.40
N TYR A 294 6.39 14.94 -4.14
CA TYR A 294 7.63 14.94 -3.36
C TYR A 294 8.25 13.55 -3.25
N ILE A 295 7.42 12.51 -3.12
CA ILE A 295 7.90 11.14 -2.94
C ILE A 295 8.56 10.60 -4.22
N VAL A 296 7.95 10.81 -5.39
CA VAL A 296 8.48 10.29 -6.67
C VAL A 296 9.88 10.81 -6.99
N PRO A 297 10.14 12.13 -7.03
CA PRO A 297 11.47 12.63 -7.33
C PRO A 297 12.49 12.25 -6.25
N ALA A 298 12.09 12.14 -4.97
CA ALA A 298 12.98 11.69 -3.92
C ALA A 298 13.39 10.22 -4.10
N VAL A 299 12.43 9.31 -4.30
CA VAL A 299 12.73 7.87 -4.47
C VAL A 299 13.57 7.60 -5.72
N ILE A 300 13.17 8.15 -6.87
CA ILE A 300 13.91 7.98 -8.13
C ILE A 300 15.27 8.68 -8.06
N GLY A 301 15.30 9.90 -7.53
CA GLY A 301 16.52 10.72 -7.44
C GLY A 301 17.59 10.11 -6.55
N PHE A 302 17.23 9.63 -5.36
CA PHE A 302 18.18 8.96 -4.47
C PHE A 302 18.72 7.66 -5.09
N LEU A 303 17.86 6.86 -5.71
CA LEU A 303 18.30 5.65 -6.39
C LEU A 303 19.23 5.98 -7.57
N ALA A 304 18.87 6.96 -8.40
CA ALA A 304 19.67 7.41 -9.53
C ALA A 304 21.03 7.95 -9.08
N ALA A 305 21.08 8.80 -8.06
CA ALA A 305 22.32 9.33 -7.49
C ALA A 305 23.24 8.20 -6.98
N HIS A 306 22.69 7.21 -6.30
CA HIS A 306 23.44 6.03 -5.86
C HIS A 306 23.99 5.21 -7.04
N CYS A 307 23.20 5.03 -8.10
CA CYS A 307 23.65 4.32 -9.30
C CYS A 307 24.76 5.07 -10.04
N ILE A 308 24.65 6.39 -10.14
CA ILE A 308 25.66 7.25 -10.77
C ILE A 308 26.96 7.23 -9.96
N TRP A 309 26.87 7.38 -8.63
CA TRP A 309 28.02 7.39 -7.73
C TRP A 309 28.83 6.10 -7.79
N ASN A 310 28.15 4.95 -7.92
CA ASN A 310 28.81 3.64 -7.99
C ASN A 310 29.16 3.20 -9.43
N GLY A 311 28.82 3.98 -10.46
CA GLY A 311 29.05 3.62 -11.87
C GLY A 311 28.15 2.49 -12.40
N GLU A 312 27.04 2.18 -11.74
CA GLU A 312 26.19 1.00 -11.99
C GLU A 312 24.97 1.32 -12.87
N VAL A 313 25.11 2.29 -13.78
CA VAL A 313 24.01 2.77 -14.63
C VAL A 313 23.51 1.70 -15.61
N LYS A 314 24.41 0.84 -16.11
CA LYS A 314 24.08 -0.21 -17.10
C LYS A 314 23.11 -1.29 -16.57
N PRO A 315 23.34 -1.93 -15.40
CA PRO A 315 22.45 -2.98 -14.89
C PRO A 315 21.06 -2.49 -14.41
N VAL A 316 20.89 -1.19 -14.16
CA VAL A 316 19.59 -0.61 -13.72
C VAL A 316 18.74 -0.14 -14.90
N CYS A 317 19.36 0.35 -15.98
CA CYS A 317 18.66 0.82 -17.18
C CYS A 317 18.33 -0.27 -18.20
N PHE A 318 19.06 -1.39 -18.23
CA PHE A 318 18.86 -2.46 -19.21
C PHE A 318 18.38 -3.75 -18.53
N LYS A 319 17.20 -4.26 -18.96
CA LYS A 319 16.70 -5.59 -18.60
C LYS A 319 17.79 -6.62 -18.92
N GLN A 320 18.18 -7.42 -17.93
CA GLN A 320 18.70 -8.77 -18.15
C GLN A 320 17.61 -9.74 -17.73
#